data_AF-A0A8H4KBF8-F1
#
_entry.id   AF-A0A8H4KBF8-F1
#
_cell.length_a   1.000
_cell.length_b   1.000
_cell.length_c   1.000
_cell.angle_alpha   90.00
_cell.angle_beta   90.00
_cell.angle_gamma   90.00
#
_symmetry.space_group_name_H-M   'P 1'
#
loop_
_entity.id
_entity.type
_entity.pdbx_description
1 polymer ?
#
loop_
_entity_poly.entity_id
_entity_poly.type
_entity_poly.pdbx_seq_one_letter_code
_entity_poly.pdbx_strand_id
1 'polypeptide(L)'
;MTSQQSRQPTFDHSKVNHLKKGPRRRHMDMAFRHFNLTMNQIENLRPKSELVICALMDCRGWHNVGKEYFEFEVDINVWTSALRAKGALTDNPWPWSEFPDVADLSDGAAPVYQAWRLRRCRSIDEPVKGATRAHKFTIEEENELAANGPSSPKSVAGEKTTISSSARNSHDATSPAPAHLEKEELAREKQEATRQFEKATREFEEAARRLEEFDHRQKEILEREVEEAQS
;
A
#
# COMPACT_ATOMS: atom_id res chain seq x y z
N MET A 1 -37.45 33.93 -3.47
CA MET A 1 -36.88 33.10 -2.38
C MET A 1 -35.38 33.17 -2.51
N THR A 2 -34.71 33.86 -1.59
CA THR A 2 -33.25 34.03 -1.61
C THR A 2 -32.61 32.82 -0.96
N SER A 3 -31.93 31.96 -1.74
CA SER A 3 -31.16 30.85 -1.15
C SER A 3 -30.10 31.42 -0.23
N GLN A 4 -30.18 31.09 1.06
CA GLN A 4 -29.04 31.24 1.97
C GLN A 4 -27.95 30.27 1.48
N GLN A 5 -27.01 30.78 0.69
CA GLN A 5 -25.69 30.17 0.60
C GLN A 5 -25.09 30.26 2.01
N SER A 6 -25.24 29.17 2.77
CA SER A 6 -24.53 28.99 4.04
C SER A 6 -23.04 29.13 3.73
N ARG A 7 -22.41 30.19 4.25
CA ARG A 7 -20.96 30.37 4.15
C ARG A 7 -20.32 29.09 4.68
N GLN A 8 -19.65 28.36 3.79
CA GLN A 8 -18.85 27.18 4.16
C GLN A 8 -17.93 27.61 5.31
N PRO A 9 -17.88 26.86 6.43
CA PRO A 9 -16.91 27.11 7.48
C PRO A 9 -15.51 27.08 6.86
N THR A 10 -14.83 28.23 6.84
CA THR A 10 -13.47 28.32 6.35
C THR A 10 -12.57 27.61 7.34
N PHE A 11 -12.18 26.37 7.02
CA PHE A 11 -11.22 25.62 7.80
C PHE A 11 -9.87 26.33 7.72
N ASP A 12 -9.43 26.91 8.83
CA ASP A 12 -8.14 27.57 8.88
C ASP A 12 -7.02 26.52 8.99
N HIS A 13 -6.58 26.05 7.83
CA HIS A 13 -5.50 25.07 7.69
C HIS A 13 -4.13 25.60 8.17
N SER A 14 -3.94 26.92 8.21
CA SER A 14 -2.63 27.56 8.47
C SER A 14 -2.14 27.37 9.90
N LYS A 15 -3.05 27.16 10.87
CA LYS A 15 -2.74 26.99 12.28
C LYS A 15 -2.42 25.53 12.67
N VAL A 16 -2.47 24.61 11.72
CA VAL A 16 -2.23 23.19 11.99
C VAL A 16 -0.75 22.85 11.74
N ASN A 17 -0.06 22.38 12.79
CA ASN A 17 1.22 21.70 12.62
C ASN A 17 0.98 20.33 11.97
N HIS A 18 0.82 20.37 10.64
CA HIS A 18 0.39 19.26 9.82
C HIS A 18 1.49 18.21 9.63
N LEU A 19 2.77 18.55 9.79
CA LEU A 19 3.86 17.56 9.80
C LEU A 19 3.71 16.55 10.95
N LYS A 20 3.13 16.95 12.09
CA LYS A 20 2.85 16.04 13.21
C LYS A 20 1.49 15.33 13.07
N LYS A 21 1.54 13.99 13.18
CA LYS A 21 0.41 13.04 13.05
C LYS A 21 -0.84 13.42 13.85
N GLY A 22 -0.68 13.78 15.13
CA GLY A 22 -1.80 14.08 16.04
C GLY A 22 -2.61 15.33 15.65
N PRO A 23 -1.98 16.52 15.53
CA PRO A 23 -2.65 17.72 15.02
C PRO A 23 -3.28 17.54 13.63
N ARG A 24 -2.54 16.93 12.68
CA ARG A 24 -3.03 16.64 11.32
C ARG A 24 -4.32 15.83 11.33
N ARG A 25 -4.37 14.69 12.03
CA ARG A 25 -5.56 13.83 12.08
C ARG A 25 -6.75 14.47 12.78
N ARG A 26 -6.53 15.21 13.87
CA ARG A 26 -7.61 15.99 14.51
C ARG A 26 -8.22 17.02 13.56
N HIS A 27 -7.42 17.62 12.67
CA HIS A 27 -7.94 18.50 11.63
C HIS A 27 -8.74 17.73 10.57
N MET A 28 -8.23 16.58 10.10
CA MET A 28 -8.94 15.70 9.17
C MET A 28 -10.30 15.25 9.74
N ASP A 29 -10.35 14.85 11.01
CA ASP A 29 -11.60 14.43 11.69
C ASP A 29 -12.64 15.56 11.73
N MET A 30 -12.23 16.81 11.94
CA MET A 30 -13.13 17.97 11.90
C MET A 30 -13.68 18.21 10.49
N ALA A 31 -12.82 18.16 9.47
CA ALA A 31 -13.23 18.31 8.08
C ALA A 31 -14.17 17.16 7.64
N PHE A 32 -13.84 15.90 7.95
CA PHE A 32 -14.65 14.74 7.60
C PHE A 32 -16.04 14.79 8.23
N ARG A 33 -16.16 15.23 9.49
CA ARG A 33 -17.46 15.44 10.15
C ARG A 33 -18.30 16.49 9.43
N HIS A 34 -17.70 17.56 8.92
CA HIS A 34 -18.39 18.59 8.12
C HIS A 34 -18.94 18.03 6.80
N PHE A 35 -18.24 17.10 6.14
CA PHE A 35 -18.73 16.38 4.96
C PHE A 35 -19.67 15.20 5.28
N ASN A 36 -20.16 15.09 6.52
CA ASN A 36 -21.01 14.00 7.01
C ASN A 36 -20.41 12.61 6.73
N LEU A 37 -19.10 12.47 6.92
CA LEU A 37 -18.40 11.17 6.92
C LEU A 37 -18.42 10.60 8.35
N THR A 38 -18.76 9.32 8.49
CA THR A 38 -18.72 8.64 9.80
C THR A 38 -17.33 8.11 10.09
N MET A 39 -16.96 7.97 11.37
CA MET A 39 -15.65 7.40 11.74
C MET A 39 -15.44 6.01 11.12
N ASN A 40 -16.49 5.17 11.11
CA ASN A 40 -16.47 3.85 10.46
C ASN A 40 -16.11 3.93 8.96
N GLN A 41 -16.52 4.98 8.23
CA GLN A 41 -16.12 5.16 6.83
C GLN A 41 -14.62 5.46 6.72
N ILE A 42 -14.09 6.32 7.60
CA ILE A 42 -12.67 6.71 7.62
C ILE A 42 -11.77 5.56 8.07
N GLU A 43 -12.17 4.80 9.10
CA GLU A 43 -11.46 3.64 9.60
C GLU A 43 -11.29 2.55 8.52
N ASN A 44 -12.31 2.34 7.69
CA ASN A 44 -12.26 1.42 6.55
C ASN A 44 -11.39 1.91 5.37
N LEU A 45 -11.07 3.20 5.30
CA LEU A 45 -10.17 3.75 4.28
C LEU A 45 -8.69 3.59 4.65
N ARG A 46 -8.35 3.60 5.94
CA ARG A 46 -6.94 3.56 6.39
C ARG A 46 -6.19 2.29 5.96
N PRO A 47 -6.66 1.05 6.20
CA PRO A 47 -5.94 -0.15 5.76
C PRO A 47 -5.76 -0.22 4.23
N LYS A 48 -6.74 0.29 3.47
CA LYS A 48 -6.67 0.38 2.00
C LYS A 48 -5.61 1.39 1.56
N SER A 49 -5.58 2.55 2.22
CA SER A 49 -4.59 3.61 2.00
C SER A 49 -3.18 3.11 2.33
N GLU A 50 -3.00 2.39 3.44
CA GLU A 50 -1.73 1.76 3.82
C GLU A 50 -1.24 0.78 2.75
N LEU A 51 -2.10 -0.07 2.19
CA LEU A 51 -1.74 -0.97 1.09
C LEU A 51 -1.33 -0.21 -0.19
N VAL A 52 -2.07 0.85 -0.55
CA VAL A 52 -1.76 1.71 -1.71
C VAL A 52 -0.41 2.41 -1.53
N ILE A 53 -0.16 2.99 -0.36
CA ILE A 53 1.11 3.65 -0.07
C ILE A 53 2.26 2.64 0.00
N CYS A 54 2.08 1.44 0.55
CA CYS A 54 3.11 0.40 0.49
C CYS A 54 3.49 0.05 -0.96
N ALA A 55 2.50 -0.14 -1.84
CA ALA A 55 2.77 -0.38 -3.26
C ALA A 55 3.49 0.80 -3.92
N LEU A 56 3.05 2.04 -3.66
CA LEU A 56 3.69 3.26 -4.17
C LEU A 56 5.16 3.38 -3.73
N MET A 57 5.48 3.04 -2.48
CA MET A 57 6.86 3.09 -1.99
C MET A 57 7.75 1.98 -2.59
N ASP A 58 7.20 0.78 -2.86
CA ASP A 58 7.90 -0.29 -3.57
C ASP A 58 8.16 0.10 -5.04
N CYS A 59 7.15 0.64 -5.73
CA CYS A 59 7.30 1.15 -7.12
C CYS A 59 8.29 2.32 -7.22
N ARG A 60 8.32 3.21 -6.22
CA ARG A 60 9.34 4.28 -6.12
C ARG A 60 10.73 3.75 -5.74
N GLY A 61 10.84 2.47 -5.40
CA GLY A 61 12.11 1.80 -5.11
C GLY A 61 12.66 2.04 -3.70
N TRP A 62 11.83 2.27 -2.68
CA TRP A 62 12.30 2.48 -1.31
C TRP A 62 12.41 1.16 -0.53
N HIS A 63 13.59 0.84 0.01
CA HIS A 63 13.77 -0.34 0.89
C HIS A 63 13.15 -0.11 2.27
N ASN A 64 13.29 1.11 2.78
CA ASN A 64 12.68 1.61 4.00
C ASN A 64 12.14 3.02 3.73
N VAL A 65 11.23 3.48 4.60
CA VAL A 65 10.64 4.82 4.54
C VAL A 65 10.45 5.32 5.96
N GLY A 66 10.69 6.60 6.22
CA GLY A 66 10.45 7.23 7.51
C GLY A 66 9.01 7.04 7.99
N LYS A 67 8.82 6.67 9.26
CA LYS A 67 7.49 6.42 9.83
C LYS A 67 6.56 7.64 9.68
N GLU A 68 7.08 8.83 9.95
CA GLU A 68 6.35 10.09 9.91
C GLU A 68 5.93 10.47 8.48
N TYR A 69 6.80 10.23 7.48
CA TYR A 69 6.48 10.41 6.06
C TYR A 69 5.44 9.38 5.57
N PHE A 70 5.61 8.10 5.89
CA PHE A 70 4.65 7.05 5.52
C PHE A 70 3.25 7.36 6.07
N GLU A 71 3.17 7.76 7.34
CA GLU A 71 1.90 8.15 7.98
C GLU A 71 1.33 9.46 7.42
N PHE A 72 2.14 10.31 6.76
CA PHE A 72 1.70 11.52 6.05
C PHE A 72 1.07 11.16 4.69
N GLU A 73 1.76 10.35 3.88
CA GLU A 73 1.25 9.84 2.60
C GLU A 73 -0.05 9.04 2.77
N VAL A 74 -0.15 8.21 3.82
CA VAL A 74 -1.39 7.51 4.16
C VAL A 74 -2.51 8.50 4.52
N ASP A 75 -2.21 9.59 5.24
CA ASP A 75 -3.20 10.60 5.60
C ASP A 75 -3.68 11.40 4.37
N ILE A 76 -2.80 11.71 3.41
CA ILE A 76 -3.16 12.28 2.09
C ILE A 76 -4.11 11.34 1.34
N ASN A 77 -3.79 10.04 1.30
CA ASN A 77 -4.58 9.08 0.54
C ASN A 77 -5.97 8.85 1.18
N VAL A 78 -6.05 8.84 2.52
CA VAL A 78 -7.33 8.82 3.26
C VAL A 78 -8.16 10.07 2.96
N TRP A 79 -7.56 11.28 3.02
CA TRP A 79 -8.23 12.54 2.69
C TRP A 79 -8.80 12.52 1.26
N THR A 80 -7.94 12.21 0.30
CA THR A 80 -8.27 12.17 -1.12
C THR A 80 -9.40 11.19 -1.39
N SER A 81 -9.33 9.98 -0.82
CA SER A 81 -10.35 8.94 -0.99
C SER A 81 -11.68 9.32 -0.34
N ALA A 82 -11.65 9.87 0.88
CA ALA A 82 -12.85 10.24 1.63
C ALA A 82 -13.63 11.37 0.95
N LEU A 83 -12.93 12.42 0.49
CA LEU A 83 -13.57 13.56 -0.17
C LEU A 83 -13.97 13.27 -1.61
N ARG A 84 -13.23 12.40 -2.32
CA ARG A 84 -13.63 11.90 -3.65
C ARG A 84 -14.94 11.12 -3.58
N ALA A 85 -15.11 10.26 -2.57
CA ALA A 85 -16.35 9.53 -2.33
C ALA A 85 -17.56 10.43 -1.99
N LYS A 86 -17.32 11.70 -1.66
CA LYS A 86 -18.34 12.73 -1.40
C LYS A 86 -18.50 13.76 -2.53
N GLY A 87 -17.73 13.64 -3.61
CA GLY A 87 -17.68 14.65 -4.68
C GLY A 87 -17.09 16.00 -4.25
N ALA A 88 -16.46 16.07 -3.07
CA ALA A 88 -15.99 17.32 -2.44
C ALA A 88 -14.49 17.60 -2.67
N LEU A 89 -13.74 16.67 -3.28
CA LEU A 89 -12.29 16.74 -3.42
C LEU A 89 -11.82 17.96 -4.23
N THR A 90 -12.54 18.34 -5.29
CA THR A 90 -12.14 19.46 -6.17
C THR A 90 -12.09 20.79 -5.41
N ASP A 91 -13.09 21.05 -4.57
CA ASP A 91 -13.19 22.27 -3.77
C ASP A 91 -12.37 22.18 -2.46
N ASN A 92 -11.88 20.99 -2.11
CA ASN A 92 -11.18 20.70 -0.86
C ASN A 92 -9.96 19.77 -1.11
N PRO A 93 -8.96 20.23 -1.89
CA PRO A 93 -7.73 19.49 -2.10
C PRO A 93 -6.97 19.29 -0.78
N TRP A 94 -5.89 18.51 -0.80
CA TRP A 94 -4.99 18.43 0.34
C TRP A 94 -4.41 19.82 0.63
N PRO A 95 -4.56 20.38 1.84
CA PRO A 95 -4.38 21.82 2.07
C PRO A 95 -2.94 22.24 2.40
N TRP A 96 -1.97 21.31 2.38
CA TRP A 96 -0.59 21.57 2.78
C TRP A 96 0.40 21.11 1.70
N SER A 97 1.34 21.98 1.33
CA SER A 97 2.39 21.74 0.34
C SER A 97 3.72 21.28 0.93
N GLU A 98 3.91 21.37 2.24
CA GLU A 98 5.10 20.87 2.93
C GLU A 98 4.94 19.37 3.22
N PHE A 99 6.04 18.63 3.09
CA PHE A 99 6.10 17.18 3.34
C PHE A 99 7.21 16.92 4.36
N PRO A 100 7.07 15.89 5.22
CA PRO A 100 8.22 15.34 5.94
C PRO A 100 9.30 14.88 4.96
N ASP A 101 10.56 14.77 5.39
CA ASP A 101 11.57 14.12 4.56
C ASP A 101 11.26 12.61 4.48
N VAL A 102 11.09 12.10 3.25
CA VAL A 102 10.89 10.67 2.95
C VAL A 102 12.00 9.79 3.53
N ALA A 103 13.21 10.35 3.60
CA ALA A 103 14.39 9.65 4.04
C ALA A 103 14.64 9.76 5.55
N ASP A 104 13.96 10.63 6.29
CA ASP A 104 14.21 10.81 7.73
C ASP A 104 13.76 9.58 8.54
N LEU A 105 14.73 8.87 9.13
CA LEU A 105 14.54 7.71 9.99
C LEU A 105 14.74 8.04 11.49
N SER A 106 14.75 9.31 11.90
CA SER A 106 14.95 9.72 13.30
C SER A 106 13.95 9.07 14.27
N ASP A 107 12.69 8.98 13.87
CA ASP A 107 11.58 8.32 14.59
C ASP A 107 11.37 6.85 14.15
N GLY A 108 12.33 6.28 13.41
CA GLY A 108 12.36 4.91 12.88
C GLY A 108 11.71 4.73 11.51
N ALA A 109 11.94 3.56 10.91
CA ALA A 109 11.28 3.14 9.68
C ALA A 109 9.80 2.76 9.93
N ALA A 110 8.95 2.88 8.90
CA ALA A 110 7.53 2.56 8.97
C ALA A 110 7.27 1.04 9.14
N PRO A 111 6.80 0.55 10.30
CA PRO A 111 6.68 -0.89 10.56
C PRO A 111 5.62 -1.57 9.69
N VAL A 112 4.58 -0.84 9.26
CA VAL A 112 3.55 -1.33 8.33
C VAL A 112 4.16 -1.63 6.97
N TYR A 113 5.03 -0.75 6.45
CA TYR A 113 5.70 -0.94 5.17
C TYR A 113 6.71 -2.09 5.23
N GLN A 114 7.48 -2.18 6.32
CA GLN A 114 8.40 -3.30 6.55
C GLN A 114 7.64 -4.64 6.58
N ALA A 115 6.58 -4.75 7.39
CA ALA A 115 5.76 -5.96 7.44
C ALA A 115 5.14 -6.31 6.06
N TRP A 116 4.79 -5.32 5.25
CA TRP A 116 4.29 -5.53 3.89
C TRP A 116 5.38 -6.07 2.94
N ARG A 117 6.60 -5.53 2.98
CA ARG A 117 7.74 -6.00 2.15
C ARG A 117 8.12 -7.44 2.49
N LEU A 118 8.26 -7.77 3.79
CA LEU A 118 8.61 -9.13 4.24
C LEU A 118 7.58 -10.18 3.78
N ARG A 119 6.27 -9.85 3.86
CA ARG A 119 5.19 -10.75 3.38
C ARG A 119 5.23 -11.00 1.87
N ARG A 120 5.95 -10.18 1.11
CA ARG A 120 6.16 -10.31 -0.34
C ARG A 120 7.57 -10.81 -0.70
N CYS A 121 8.33 -11.31 0.28
CA CYS A 121 9.72 -11.76 0.11
C CYS A 121 10.65 -10.69 -0.49
N ARG A 122 10.33 -9.40 -0.29
CA ARG A 122 11.18 -8.28 -0.69
C ARG A 122 12.24 -8.01 0.39
N SER A 123 13.44 -7.63 -0.03
CA SER A 123 14.52 -7.19 0.87
C SER A 123 14.09 -6.00 1.71
N ILE A 124 14.58 -5.96 2.94
CA ILE A 124 14.63 -4.77 3.78
C ILE A 124 16.07 -4.63 4.22
N ASP A 125 16.77 -3.66 3.67
CA ASP A 125 18.09 -3.32 4.18
C ASP A 125 17.89 -2.56 5.48
N GLU A 126 18.01 -3.26 6.61
CA GLU A 126 18.06 -2.58 7.91
C GLU A 126 19.16 -1.52 7.86
N PRO A 127 18.84 -0.23 8.06
CA PRO A 127 19.84 0.82 8.05
C PRO A 127 20.90 0.49 9.09
N VAL A 128 22.19 0.55 8.71
CA VAL A 128 23.30 0.27 9.62
C VAL A 128 23.08 1.06 10.92
N LYS A 129 23.07 0.36 12.06
CA LYS A 129 22.55 0.85 13.34
C LYS A 129 22.99 2.29 13.66
N GLY A 130 22.06 3.24 13.52
CA GLY A 130 22.30 4.68 13.67
C GLY A 130 22.18 5.51 12.38
N ALA A 131 21.98 4.88 11.22
CA ALA A 131 21.71 5.57 9.96
C ALA A 131 20.35 6.29 10.01
N THR A 132 20.39 7.60 9.78
CA THR A 132 19.22 8.49 9.82
C THR A 132 18.49 8.59 8.48
N ARG A 133 18.97 7.87 7.44
CA ARG A 133 18.53 8.03 6.06
C ARG A 133 18.00 6.73 5.45
N ALA A 134 16.84 6.79 4.80
CA ALA A 134 16.27 5.68 4.05
C ALA A 134 17.12 5.30 2.83
N HIS A 135 17.18 4.00 2.54
CA HIS A 135 17.78 3.45 1.35
C HIS A 135 16.75 3.31 0.23
N LYS A 136 17.16 3.70 -0.98
CA LYS A 136 16.44 3.52 -2.24
C LYS A 136 17.26 2.59 -3.13
N PHE A 137 16.63 1.71 -3.90
CA PHE A 137 17.33 0.89 -4.91
C PHE A 137 18.18 1.79 -5.81
N THR A 138 19.46 1.44 -5.95
CA THR A 138 20.25 1.80 -7.13
C THR A 138 19.83 0.83 -8.24
N ILE A 139 19.35 1.34 -9.38
CA ILE A 139 18.75 0.53 -10.46
C ILE A 139 19.74 -0.53 -11.02
N GLU A 140 21.03 -0.34 -10.77
CA GLU A 140 22.12 -1.23 -11.20
C GLU A 140 22.20 -2.55 -10.38
N GLU A 141 21.71 -2.59 -9.13
CA GLU A 141 21.91 -3.74 -8.22
C GLU A 141 20.99 -4.95 -8.50
N GLU A 142 19.82 -4.76 -9.12
CA GLU A 142 18.90 -5.89 -9.39
C GLU A 142 19.42 -6.81 -10.51
N ASN A 143 20.33 -6.30 -11.37
CA ASN A 143 20.86 -7.04 -12.51
C ASN A 143 21.97 -8.04 -12.13
N GLU A 144 22.69 -7.85 -11.01
CA GLU A 144 23.73 -8.78 -10.54
C GLU A 144 23.16 -9.98 -9.75
N LEU A 145 22.06 -9.77 -9.03
CA LEU A 145 21.39 -10.82 -8.25
C LEU A 145 20.61 -11.81 -9.12
N ALA A 146 20.16 -11.40 -10.30
CA ALA A 146 19.52 -12.30 -11.28
C ALA A 146 20.51 -13.23 -12.01
N ALA A 147 21.82 -12.91 -12.00
CA ALA A 147 22.83 -13.61 -12.79
C ALA A 147 23.44 -14.85 -12.08
N ASN A 148 23.24 -15.00 -10.75
CA ASN A 148 23.96 -15.99 -9.93
C ASN A 148 23.06 -17.07 -9.31
N GLY A 149 22.51 -17.94 -10.16
CA GLY A 149 21.96 -19.26 -9.79
C GLY A 149 22.04 -20.21 -10.99
N PRO A 150 22.43 -21.49 -10.82
CA PRO A 150 21.93 -22.34 -9.73
C PRO A 150 23.01 -23.14 -8.97
N SER A 151 22.66 -23.65 -7.79
CA SER A 151 23.33 -24.81 -7.20
C SER A 151 22.33 -25.75 -6.52
N SER A 152 22.24 -26.97 -7.03
CA SER A 152 21.28 -27.99 -6.60
C SER A 152 21.68 -28.64 -5.27
N PRO A 153 20.75 -28.89 -4.34
CA PRO A 153 20.99 -29.82 -3.23
C PRO A 153 21.07 -31.26 -3.75
N LYS A 154 22.20 -31.95 -3.50
CA LYS A 154 22.35 -33.37 -3.78
C LYS A 154 21.49 -34.22 -2.83
N SER A 155 20.87 -35.26 -3.39
CA SER A 155 20.30 -36.38 -2.65
C SER A 155 21.38 -37.13 -1.85
N VAL A 156 21.08 -37.46 -0.59
CA VAL A 156 21.78 -38.50 0.20
C VAL A 156 20.72 -39.40 0.84
N ALA A 157 20.94 -40.71 0.82
CA ALA A 157 19.99 -41.75 1.21
C ALA A 157 20.46 -42.52 2.46
N GLY A 158 19.51 -43.20 3.12
CA GLY A 158 19.74 -44.12 4.26
C GLY A 158 19.51 -43.47 5.64
N GLU A 159 19.05 -44.17 6.68
CA GLU A 159 18.56 -45.56 6.76
C GLU A 159 17.58 -45.75 7.96
N LYS A 160 16.78 -46.83 7.91
CA LYS A 160 15.88 -47.48 8.91
C LYS A 160 15.92 -47.05 10.39
N THR A 161 14.75 -47.17 11.05
CA THR A 161 14.56 -47.96 12.31
C THR A 161 13.07 -48.33 12.52
N THR A 162 12.80 -49.43 13.24
CA THR A 162 11.48 -50.05 13.55
C THR A 162 11.18 -50.00 15.08
N ILE A 163 10.07 -50.47 15.67
CA ILE A 163 9.03 -51.47 15.31
C ILE A 163 7.70 -51.17 16.04
N SER A 164 6.57 -51.70 15.50
CA SER A 164 5.31 -51.99 16.22
C SER A 164 4.47 -50.78 16.72
N SER A 165 3.13 -50.83 16.78
CA SER A 165 2.30 -51.98 17.21
C SER A 165 0.90 -52.04 16.56
N SER A 166 0.32 -53.23 16.58
CA SER A 166 -0.99 -53.62 16.00
C SER A 166 -2.23 -53.01 16.68
N ALA A 167 -3.30 -52.78 15.90
CA ALA A 167 -4.69 -53.02 16.34
C ALA A 167 -5.68 -53.26 15.17
N ARG A 168 -5.97 -54.54 14.92
CA ARG A 168 -7.22 -55.19 14.43
C ARG A 168 -8.17 -54.49 13.44
N ASN A 169 -8.48 -55.23 12.37
CA ASN A 169 -9.61 -55.06 11.46
C ASN A 169 -10.98 -54.98 12.19
N SER A 170 -11.91 -54.24 11.57
CA SER A 170 -13.22 -54.79 11.17
C SER A 170 -13.69 -54.11 9.89
N HIS A 171 -14.29 -54.89 8.99
CA HIS A 171 -14.87 -54.37 7.75
C HIS A 171 -16.24 -53.75 8.03
N ASP A 172 -16.54 -52.63 7.38
CA ASP A 172 -17.87 -52.42 6.82
C ASP A 172 -17.76 -51.67 5.49
N ALA A 173 -18.64 -52.00 4.54
CA ALA A 173 -18.59 -51.51 3.18
C ALA A 173 -19.73 -50.50 2.95
N THR A 174 -19.41 -49.20 2.98
CA THR A 174 -20.34 -48.15 2.55
C THR A 174 -19.62 -47.06 1.74
N SER A 175 -20.11 -46.89 0.52
CA SER A 175 -19.72 -45.97 -0.56
C SER A 175 -18.93 -44.69 -0.17
N PRO A 176 -17.68 -44.50 -0.67
CA PRO A 176 -16.90 -43.27 -0.46
C PRO A 176 -17.21 -42.22 -1.54
N ALA A 177 -18.34 -41.53 -1.44
CA ALA A 177 -18.71 -40.43 -2.36
C ALA A 177 -19.52 -39.31 -1.68
N PRO A 178 -18.85 -38.45 -0.88
CA PRO A 178 -18.99 -37.01 -1.18
C PRO A 178 -17.69 -36.17 -1.04
N ALA A 179 -16.73 -36.59 -0.22
CA ALA A 179 -15.63 -35.73 0.27
C ALA A 179 -14.54 -35.34 -0.76
N HIS A 180 -14.63 -35.82 -2.01
CA HIS A 180 -13.71 -35.42 -3.09
C HIS A 180 -14.18 -34.15 -3.81
N LEU A 181 -15.50 -33.95 -3.92
CA LEU A 181 -16.08 -32.85 -4.71
C LEU A 181 -15.87 -31.49 -4.03
N GLU A 182 -16.10 -31.39 -2.71
CA GLU A 182 -15.89 -30.15 -1.94
C GLU A 182 -14.44 -29.63 -2.02
N LYS A 183 -13.46 -30.54 -2.09
CA LYS A 183 -12.04 -30.17 -2.22
C LYS A 183 -11.69 -29.61 -3.59
N GLU A 184 -12.29 -30.14 -4.65
CA GLU A 184 -12.13 -29.58 -6.00
C GLU A 184 -12.82 -28.22 -6.14
N GLU A 185 -14.01 -28.05 -5.56
CA GLU A 185 -14.75 -26.78 -5.61
C GLU A 185 -13.98 -25.67 -4.90
N LEU A 186 -13.49 -25.92 -3.66
CA LEU A 186 -12.65 -24.99 -2.92
C LEU A 186 -11.33 -24.66 -3.67
N ALA A 187 -10.75 -25.63 -4.38
CA ALA A 187 -9.56 -25.39 -5.20
C ALA A 187 -9.85 -24.47 -6.40
N ARG A 188 -10.99 -24.66 -7.08
CA ARG A 188 -11.44 -23.78 -8.19
C ARG A 188 -11.75 -22.37 -7.69
N GLU A 189 -12.46 -22.23 -6.57
CA GLU A 189 -12.77 -20.92 -5.98
C GLU A 189 -11.48 -20.16 -5.62
N LYS A 190 -10.52 -20.82 -4.96
CA LYS A 190 -9.22 -20.23 -4.64
C LYS A 190 -8.43 -19.82 -5.89
N GLN A 191 -8.48 -20.62 -6.95
CA GLN A 191 -7.82 -20.31 -8.22
C GLN A 191 -8.44 -19.08 -8.88
N GLU A 192 -9.77 -19.00 -8.92
CA GLU A 192 -10.48 -17.84 -9.50
C GLU A 192 -10.26 -16.57 -8.68
N ALA A 193 -10.30 -16.65 -7.35
CA ALA A 193 -9.97 -15.52 -6.48
C ALA A 193 -8.54 -15.00 -6.70
N THR A 194 -7.58 -15.91 -6.92
CA THR A 194 -6.19 -15.55 -7.26
C THR A 194 -6.13 -14.83 -8.61
N ARG A 195 -6.82 -15.37 -9.64
CA ARG A 195 -6.88 -14.77 -10.98
C ARG A 195 -7.52 -13.37 -10.97
N GLN A 196 -8.56 -13.17 -10.16
CA GLN A 196 -9.21 -11.87 -9.98
C GLN A 196 -8.29 -10.87 -9.27
N PHE A 197 -7.54 -11.32 -8.26
CA PHE A 197 -6.56 -10.48 -7.56
C PHE A 197 -5.39 -10.05 -8.48
N GLU A 198 -4.86 -10.96 -9.30
CA GLU A 198 -3.84 -10.64 -10.31
C GLU A 198 -4.35 -9.63 -11.34
N LYS A 199 -5.60 -9.81 -11.83
CA LYS A 199 -6.25 -8.87 -12.76
C LYS A 199 -6.39 -7.48 -12.14
N ALA A 200 -6.91 -7.39 -10.91
CA ALA A 200 -7.06 -6.12 -10.20
C ALA A 200 -5.70 -5.44 -9.94
N THR A 201 -4.65 -6.21 -9.66
CA THR A 201 -3.28 -5.70 -9.51
C THR A 201 -2.77 -5.07 -10.80
N ARG A 202 -2.96 -5.74 -11.95
CA ARG A 202 -2.58 -5.21 -13.27
C ARG A 202 -3.35 -3.96 -13.66
N GLU A 203 -4.66 -3.93 -13.39
CA GLU A 203 -5.51 -2.74 -13.61
C GLU A 203 -5.05 -1.55 -12.75
N PHE A 204 -4.60 -1.81 -11.51
CA PHE A 204 -4.03 -0.78 -10.63
C PHE A 204 -2.67 -0.26 -11.15
N GLU A 205 -1.77 -1.14 -11.60
CA GLU A 205 -0.48 -0.75 -12.21
C GLU A 205 -0.65 0.05 -13.52
N GLU A 206 -1.68 -0.26 -14.32
CA GLU A 206 -2.03 0.51 -15.50
C GLU A 206 -2.60 1.89 -15.13
N ALA A 207 -3.48 1.95 -14.12
CA ALA A 207 -4.01 3.22 -13.62
C ALA A 207 -2.91 4.12 -13.01
N ALA A 208 -1.91 3.54 -12.35
CA ALA A 208 -0.74 4.27 -11.84
C ALA A 208 0.07 4.92 -12.97
N ARG A 209 0.43 4.15 -14.02
CA ARG A 209 1.13 4.69 -15.20
C ARG A 209 0.36 5.79 -15.90
N ARG A 210 -0.96 5.65 -16.06
CA ARG A 210 -1.82 6.70 -16.65
C ARG A 210 -1.81 7.99 -15.83
N LEU A 211 -1.66 7.90 -14.51
CA LEU A 211 -1.55 9.06 -13.62
C LEU A 211 -0.18 9.75 -13.77
N GLU A 212 0.91 8.98 -13.86
CA GLU A 212 2.26 9.48 -14.12
C GLU A 212 2.35 10.18 -15.49
N GLU A 213 1.78 9.58 -16.55
CA GLU A 213 1.71 10.24 -17.86
C GLU A 213 0.83 11.51 -17.85
N PHE A 214 -0.20 11.57 -17.01
CA PHE A 214 -1.04 12.76 -16.88
C PHE A 214 -0.26 13.90 -16.21
N ASP A 215 0.43 13.60 -15.11
CA ASP A 215 1.28 14.56 -14.39
C ASP A 215 2.41 15.10 -15.29
N HIS A 216 3.07 14.20 -16.04
CA HIS A 216 4.08 14.58 -17.03
C HIS A 216 3.52 15.50 -18.12
N ARG A 217 2.34 15.18 -18.69
CA ARG A 217 1.68 16.03 -19.69
C ARG A 217 1.25 17.39 -19.13
N GLN A 218 0.79 17.47 -17.89
CA GLN A 218 0.50 18.76 -17.24
C GLN A 218 1.76 19.60 -17.06
N LYS A 219 2.88 18.98 -16.68
CA LYS A 219 4.19 19.64 -16.59
C LYS A 219 4.66 20.20 -17.94
N GLU A 220 4.58 19.42 -19.03
CA GLU A 220 4.95 19.90 -20.38
C GLU A 220 4.10 21.07 -20.89
N ILE A 221 2.82 21.13 -20.49
CA ILE A 221 1.93 22.24 -20.84
C ILE A 221 2.36 23.51 -20.06
N LEU A 222 2.57 23.38 -18.76
CA LEU A 222 3.04 24.49 -17.91
C LEU A 222 4.41 25.02 -18.35
N GLU A 223 5.34 24.14 -18.74
CA GLU A 223 6.66 24.54 -19.25
C GLU A 223 6.52 25.34 -20.56
N ARG A 224 5.65 24.94 -21.48
CA ARG A 224 5.35 25.70 -22.71
C ARG A 224 4.66 27.04 -22.45
N GLU A 225 3.67 27.09 -21.55
CA GLU A 225 3.01 28.35 -21.17
C GLU A 225 4.01 29.36 -20.55
N VAL A 226 5.01 28.87 -19.81
CA VAL A 226 6.09 29.69 -19.24
C VAL A 226 7.07 30.17 -20.31
N GLU A 227 7.42 29.36 -21.30
CA GLU A 227 8.26 29.76 -22.44
C GLU A 227 7.56 30.79 -23.34
N GLU A 228 6.28 30.60 -23.64
CA GLU A 228 5.46 31.54 -24.41
C GLU A 228 5.31 32.89 -23.68
N ALA A 229 5.16 32.89 -22.35
CA ALA A 229 5.06 34.12 -21.56
C ALA A 229 6.38 34.90 -21.41
N GLN A 230 7.52 34.33 -21.82
CA GLN A 230 8.84 34.97 -21.80
C GLN A 230 9.31 35.50 -23.16
N SER A 231 8.53 35.28 -24.23
CA SER A 231 8.84 35.63 -25.61
C SER A 231 8.17 36.93 -26.08
#